data_AF-A0A7K1XZ80-F1
#
_entry.id   AF-A0A7K1XZ80-F1
#
_cell.length_a   1.000
_cell.length_b   1.000
_cell.length_c   1.000
_cell.angle_alpha   90.00
_cell.angle_beta   90.00
_cell.angle_gamma   90.00
#
_symmetry.space_group_name_H-M   'P 1'
#
loop_
_entity.id
_entity.type
_entity.pdbx_description
1 polymer ?
#
loop_
_entity_poly.entity_id
_entity_poly.type
_entity_poly.pdbx_seq_one_letter_code
_entity_poly.pdbx_strand_id
1 'polypeptide(L)'
;MTAVYSSCQDSSQLNYAWYYANGKQLYEQHCQNCHNADGSGLGALIPPLTDTVFMKERSGSLPCLVRDGVKGKMIVGGKPFDGEMPGNNKLADIDIAAVLTYVTNSFGNKQGIYETKRVGACVGVR
;
A
#
# COMPACT_ATOMS: atom_id res chain seq x y z
N MET A 1 18.00 -13.37 -38.52
CA MET A 1 18.23 -12.74 -37.19
C MET A 1 17.36 -13.48 -36.20
N THR A 2 17.98 -14.43 -35.50
CA THR A 2 17.33 -15.29 -34.51
C THR A 2 16.97 -14.44 -33.30
N ALA A 3 15.69 -14.09 -33.16
CA ALA A 3 15.18 -13.51 -31.94
C ALA A 3 15.34 -14.54 -30.83
N VAL A 4 16.31 -14.31 -29.94
CA VAL A 4 16.45 -15.05 -28.70
C VAL A 4 15.21 -14.71 -27.87
N TYR A 5 14.25 -15.61 -27.87
CA TYR A 5 13.14 -15.58 -26.92
C TYR A 5 13.73 -15.63 -25.53
N SER A 6 13.74 -14.49 -24.83
CA SER A 6 14.18 -14.37 -23.45
C SER A 6 13.14 -15.06 -22.56
N SER A 7 13.22 -16.39 -22.47
CA SER A 7 12.47 -17.24 -21.56
C SER A 7 12.95 -17.14 -20.10
N CYS A 8 13.81 -16.16 -19.79
CA CYS A 8 14.24 -15.80 -18.45
C CYS A 8 13.64 -14.44 -18.09
N GLN A 9 12.38 -14.42 -17.64
CA GLN A 9 11.94 -13.30 -16.83
C GLN A 9 12.67 -13.42 -15.49
N ASP A 10 13.39 -12.36 -15.13
CA ASP A 10 14.06 -12.25 -13.84
C ASP A 10 13.05 -12.53 -12.71
N SER A 11 13.42 -13.39 -11.76
CA SER A 11 12.52 -13.84 -10.69
C SER A 11 12.01 -12.69 -9.83
N SER A 12 12.76 -11.58 -9.72
CA SER A 12 12.30 -10.38 -9.02
C SER A 12 11.15 -9.67 -9.74
N GLN A 13 11.15 -9.70 -11.09
CA GLN A 13 10.10 -9.08 -11.89
C GLN A 13 8.79 -9.88 -11.82
N LEU A 14 8.89 -11.21 -11.81
CA LEU A 14 7.74 -12.09 -11.59
C LEU A 14 7.16 -11.91 -10.19
N ASN A 15 8.02 -11.80 -9.18
CA ASN A 15 7.59 -11.52 -7.81
C ASN A 15 6.86 -10.17 -7.74
N TYR A 16 7.45 -9.11 -8.28
CA TYR A 16 6.81 -7.79 -8.30
C TYR A 16 5.42 -7.84 -8.96
N ALA A 17 5.31 -8.48 -10.13
CA ALA A 17 4.05 -8.59 -10.84
C ALA A 17 2.96 -9.30 -10.01
N TRP A 18 3.33 -10.36 -9.28
CA TRP A 18 2.41 -11.06 -8.39
C TRP A 18 1.93 -10.15 -7.24
N TYR A 19 2.85 -9.49 -6.53
CA TYR A 19 2.48 -8.59 -5.43
C TYR A 19 1.61 -7.42 -5.92
N TYR A 20 1.96 -6.84 -7.06
CA TYR A 20 1.23 -5.72 -7.64
C TYR A 20 -0.20 -6.12 -8.08
N ALA A 21 -0.35 -7.25 -8.79
CA ALA A 21 -1.64 -7.71 -9.28
C ALA A 21 -2.59 -8.12 -8.14
N ASN A 22 -2.12 -8.91 -7.18
CA ASN A 22 -2.92 -9.29 -6.01
C ASN A 22 -3.21 -8.07 -5.13
N GLY A 23 -2.23 -7.17 -4.97
CA GLY A 23 -2.40 -5.93 -4.22
C GLY A 23 -3.49 -5.02 -4.79
N LYS A 24 -3.63 -4.96 -6.12
CA LYS A 24 -4.70 -4.22 -6.79
C LYS A 24 -6.08 -4.79 -6.43
N GLN A 25 -6.25 -6.12 -6.45
CA GLN A 25 -7.52 -6.75 -6.09
C GLN A 25 -7.88 -6.50 -4.63
N LEU A 26 -6.91 -6.60 -3.73
CA LEU A 26 -7.10 -6.29 -2.31
C LEU A 26 -7.45 -4.81 -2.10
N TYR A 27 -6.83 -3.91 -2.85
CA TYR A 27 -7.15 -2.49 -2.81
C TYR A 27 -8.60 -2.21 -3.22
N GLU A 28 -9.04 -2.79 -4.34
CA GLU A 28 -10.41 -2.67 -4.85
C GLU A 28 -11.45 -3.19 -3.83
N GLN A 29 -11.11 -4.27 -3.11
CA GLN A 29 -12.01 -4.90 -2.14
C GLN A 29 -12.07 -4.17 -0.79
N HIS A 30 -10.95 -3.63 -0.32
CA HIS A 30 -10.82 -3.18 1.07
C HIS A 30 -10.50 -1.69 1.25
N CYS A 31 -9.96 -1.02 0.24
CA CYS A 31 -9.42 0.33 0.37
C CYS A 31 -10.11 1.35 -0.53
N GLN A 32 -10.49 0.95 -1.74
CA GLN A 32 -11.01 1.83 -2.80
C GLN A 32 -12.26 2.59 -2.38
N ASN A 33 -13.17 1.98 -1.61
CA ASN A 33 -14.41 2.62 -1.20
C ASN A 33 -14.20 3.92 -0.41
N CYS A 34 -13.05 4.07 0.25
CA CYS A 34 -12.69 5.28 0.98
C CYS A 34 -11.63 6.10 0.22
N HIS A 35 -10.58 5.44 -0.29
CA HIS A 35 -9.44 6.13 -0.91
C HIS A 35 -9.62 6.44 -2.40
N ASN A 36 -10.76 6.07 -3.00
CA ASN A 36 -11.10 6.16 -4.42
C ASN A 36 -10.24 5.31 -5.36
N ALA A 37 -10.71 5.08 -6.59
CA ALA A 37 -9.99 4.23 -7.55
C ALA A 37 -8.63 4.81 -7.97
N ASP A 38 -8.48 6.13 -7.91
CA ASP A 38 -7.27 6.88 -8.26
C ASP A 38 -6.43 7.27 -7.04
N GLY A 39 -6.79 6.79 -5.84
CA GLY A 39 -6.07 7.12 -4.60
C GLY A 39 -6.22 8.57 -4.16
N SER A 40 -7.14 9.35 -4.75
CA SER A 40 -7.33 10.77 -4.43
C SER A 40 -7.91 11.03 -3.04
N GLY A 41 -8.45 10.00 -2.38
CA GLY A 41 -9.19 10.18 -1.13
C GLY A 41 -10.48 10.98 -1.33
N LEU A 42 -11.05 11.50 -0.25
CA LEU A 42 -12.34 12.20 -0.28
C LEU A 42 -12.22 13.54 0.44
N GLY A 43 -11.86 14.59 -0.31
CA GLY A 43 -11.80 15.96 0.19
C GLY A 43 -10.95 16.09 1.45
N ALA A 44 -11.57 16.59 2.54
CA ALA A 44 -10.94 16.70 3.86
C ALA A 44 -11.27 15.52 4.81
N LEU A 45 -12.03 14.52 4.34
CA LEU A 45 -12.48 13.40 5.15
C LEU A 45 -11.52 12.21 5.07
N ILE A 46 -11.12 11.82 3.86
CA ILE A 46 -10.21 10.69 3.64
C ILE A 46 -8.91 11.18 3.01
N PRO A 47 -7.74 10.87 3.61
CA PRO A 47 -6.47 11.32 3.08
C PRO A 47 -6.16 10.69 1.71
N PRO A 48 -5.48 11.45 0.82
CA PRO A 48 -5.03 10.92 -0.46
C PRO A 48 -3.83 9.99 -0.27
N LEU A 49 -3.77 8.96 -1.11
CA LEU A 49 -2.62 8.06 -1.24
C LEU A 49 -1.59 8.56 -2.27
N THR A 50 -1.88 9.69 -2.93
CA THR A 50 -1.02 10.35 -3.92
C THR A 50 0.13 11.15 -3.30
N ASP A 51 0.16 11.32 -1.98
CA ASP A 51 1.26 12.01 -1.29
C ASP A 51 2.50 11.11 -1.22
N THR A 52 3.37 11.28 -2.21
CA THR A 52 4.60 10.49 -2.34
C THR A 52 5.62 10.74 -1.21
N VAL A 53 5.59 11.91 -0.57
CA VAL A 53 6.48 12.23 0.55
C VAL A 53 6.01 11.46 1.79
N PHE A 54 4.72 11.58 2.12
CA PHE A 54 4.14 10.85 3.25
C PHE A 54 4.34 9.34 3.10
N MET A 55 4.05 8.80 1.90
CA MET A 55 4.22 7.37 1.63
C MET A 55 5.65 6.89 1.82
N LYS A 56 6.64 7.72 1.49
CA LYS A 56 8.06 7.37 1.62
C LYS A 56 8.53 7.46 3.07
N GLU A 57 8.24 8.58 3.73
CA GLU A 57 8.66 8.84 5.13
C GLU A 57 8.01 7.87 6.11
N ARG A 58 6.74 7.51 5.87
CA ARG A 58 5.99 6.58 6.72
C ARG A 58 6.10 5.13 6.29
N SER A 59 6.93 4.81 5.31
CA SER A 59 7.00 3.48 4.70
C SER A 59 7.12 2.36 5.74
N GLY A 60 7.89 2.53 6.82
CA GLY A 60 8.00 1.52 7.89
C GLY A 60 6.74 1.32 8.76
N SER A 61 5.87 2.32 8.84
CA SER A 61 4.64 2.30 9.66
C SER A 61 3.37 1.96 8.88
N LEU A 62 3.40 2.02 7.54
CA LEU A 62 2.22 1.73 6.70
C LEU A 62 1.55 0.39 7.01
N PRO A 63 2.28 -0.72 7.28
CA PRO A 63 1.63 -1.99 7.65
C PRO A 63 0.73 -1.89 8.88
N CYS A 64 1.09 -1.04 9.84
CA CYS A 64 0.30 -0.83 11.04
C CYS A 64 -0.94 0.01 10.81
N LEU A 65 -0.84 1.03 9.96
CA LEU A 65 -2.02 1.80 9.58
C LEU A 65 -3.05 0.90 8.88
N VAL A 66 -2.60 -0.06 8.07
CA VAL A 66 -3.49 -1.04 7.41
C VAL A 66 -4.06 -2.05 8.40
N ARG A 67 -3.25 -2.62 9.30
CA ARG A 67 -3.72 -3.69 10.20
C ARG A 67 -4.53 -3.17 11.38
N ASP A 68 -3.99 -2.17 12.07
CA ASP A 68 -4.54 -1.69 13.34
C ASP A 68 -5.47 -0.49 13.13
N GLY A 69 -5.37 0.14 11.96
CA GLY A 69 -6.13 1.32 11.62
C GLY A 69 -5.48 2.60 12.11
N VAL A 70 -6.21 3.70 12.00
CA VAL A 70 -5.80 5.03 12.44
C VAL A 70 -6.98 5.66 13.17
N LYS A 71 -6.73 6.29 14.31
CA LYS A 71 -7.73 7.10 15.02
C LYS A 71 -7.16 8.46 15.35
N GLY A 72 -7.92 9.50 15.07
CA GLY A 72 -7.61 10.88 15.42
C GLY A 72 -6.83 11.63 14.34
N LYS A 73 -6.09 12.66 14.79
CA LYS A 73 -5.50 13.65 13.89
C LYS A 73 -4.24 13.15 13.20
N MET A 74 -4.20 13.31 11.89
CA MET A 74 -3.04 13.03 11.04
C MET A 74 -2.83 14.18 10.04
N ILE A 75 -1.56 14.46 9.72
CA ILE A 75 -1.22 15.39 8.65
C ILE A 75 -0.75 14.58 7.44
N VAL A 76 -1.41 14.78 6.30
CA VAL A 76 -1.03 14.20 5.00
C VAL A 76 -1.02 15.34 3.98
N GLY A 77 0.08 15.53 3.25
CA GLY A 77 0.23 16.59 2.27
C GLY A 77 0.09 18.00 2.86
N GLY A 78 0.48 18.17 4.13
CA GLY A 78 0.31 19.43 4.87
C GLY A 78 -1.15 19.74 5.28
N LYS A 79 -2.09 18.84 5.01
CA LYS A 79 -3.51 19.01 5.38
C LYS A 79 -3.86 18.15 6.60
N PRO A 80 -4.62 18.70 7.56
CA PRO A 80 -5.09 17.93 8.69
C PRO A 80 -6.29 17.07 8.31
N PHE A 81 -6.26 15.82 8.77
CA PHE A 81 -7.36 14.87 8.72
C PHE A 81 -7.63 14.42 10.15
N ASP A 82 -8.90 14.40 10.55
CA ASP A 82 -9.32 13.94 11.87
C ASP A 82 -10.46 12.94 11.68
N GLY A 83 -10.11 11.66 11.77
CA GLY A 83 -11.03 10.60 11.42
C GLY A 83 -10.57 9.23 11.92
N GLU A 84 -11.32 8.21 11.52
CA GLU A 84 -11.01 6.82 11.82
C GLU A 84 -10.85 6.03 10.52
N MET A 85 -9.67 5.44 10.34
CA MET A 85 -9.43 4.39 9.36
C MET A 85 -9.56 3.05 10.09
N PRO A 86 -10.55 2.21 9.80
CA PRO A 86 -10.67 0.91 10.44
C PRO A 86 -9.48 0.01 10.03
N GLY A 87 -8.88 -0.65 11.02
CA GLY A 87 -7.86 -1.65 10.77
C GLY A 87 -8.44 -2.93 10.15
N ASN A 88 -7.64 -3.62 9.35
CA ASN A 88 -7.99 -4.92 8.79
C ASN A 88 -7.12 -6.04 9.39
N ASN A 89 -7.58 -6.57 10.52
CA ASN A 89 -6.91 -7.66 11.24
C ASN A 89 -7.08 -9.05 10.59
N LYS A 90 -7.85 -9.16 9.52
CA LYS A 90 -8.11 -10.42 8.80
C LYS A 90 -7.13 -10.66 7.66
N LEU A 91 -6.47 -9.60 7.15
CA LEU A 91 -5.46 -9.74 6.12
C LEU A 91 -4.22 -10.41 6.70
N ALA A 92 -3.71 -11.42 5.99
CA ALA A 92 -2.43 -12.01 6.32
C ALA A 92 -1.30 -11.03 5.98
N ASP A 93 -0.12 -11.24 6.56
CA ASP A 93 1.03 -10.35 6.33
C ASP A 93 1.39 -10.26 4.83
N ILE A 94 1.20 -11.34 4.06
CA ILE A 94 1.42 -11.38 2.62
C ILE A 94 0.43 -10.50 1.83
N ASP A 95 -0.82 -10.43 2.28
CA ASP A 95 -1.85 -9.61 1.66
C ASP A 95 -1.61 -8.13 1.94
N ILE A 96 -1.19 -7.81 3.18
CA ILE A 96 -0.78 -6.45 3.55
C ILE A 96 0.44 -6.02 2.71
N ALA A 97 1.41 -6.92 2.53
CA ALA A 97 2.57 -6.66 1.68
C ALA A 97 2.17 -6.45 0.20
N ALA A 98 1.22 -7.24 -0.32
CA ALA A 98 0.69 -7.07 -1.66
C ALA A 98 -0.03 -5.73 -1.85
N VAL A 99 -0.99 -5.39 -0.97
CA VAL A 99 -1.72 -4.11 -1.09
C VAL A 99 -0.80 -2.90 -0.93
N LEU A 100 0.19 -2.96 -0.03
CA LEU A 100 1.18 -1.89 0.11
C LEU A 100 2.11 -1.81 -1.09
N THR A 101 2.49 -2.93 -1.70
CA THR A 101 3.23 -2.92 -2.97
C THR A 101 2.42 -2.23 -4.05
N TYR A 102 1.12 -2.50 -4.17
CA TYR A 102 0.26 -1.82 -5.14
C TYR A 102 0.16 -0.32 -4.85
N VAL A 103 -0.19 0.09 -3.63
CA VAL A 103 -0.37 1.50 -3.24
C VAL A 103 0.91 2.31 -3.39
N THR A 104 2.06 1.78 -2.92
CA THR A 104 3.36 2.47 -2.98
C THR A 104 4.04 2.41 -4.35
N ASN A 105 3.41 1.80 -5.36
CA ASN A 105 3.82 1.85 -6.76
C ASN A 105 2.71 2.37 -7.70
N SER A 106 1.65 2.92 -7.12
CA SER A 106 0.54 3.55 -7.83
C SER A 106 0.41 5.01 -7.40
N PHE A 107 -0.48 5.78 -8.03
CA PHE A 107 -0.82 7.14 -7.59
C PHE A 107 0.38 8.11 -7.57
N GLY A 108 1.39 7.86 -8.42
CA GLY A 108 2.64 8.63 -8.47
C GLY A 108 3.77 8.09 -7.59
N ASN A 109 3.50 7.08 -6.75
CA ASN A 109 4.50 6.42 -5.91
C ASN A 109 5.33 5.40 -6.72
N LYS A 110 6.58 5.20 -6.32
CA LYS A 110 7.51 4.20 -6.88
C LYS A 110 8.49 3.71 -5.79
N GLN A 111 8.08 2.74 -4.98
CA GLN A 111 8.88 2.25 -3.84
C GLN A 111 9.37 0.80 -4.00
N GLY A 112 9.00 0.11 -5.08
CA GLY A 112 9.34 -1.30 -5.30
C GLY A 112 8.51 -2.26 -4.43
N ILE A 113 8.93 -3.52 -4.35
CA ILE A 113 8.22 -4.55 -3.58
C ILE A 113 8.25 -4.21 -2.09
N TYR A 114 7.08 -4.24 -1.46
CA TYR A 114 6.98 -4.20 -0.01
C TYR A 114 7.15 -5.63 0.53
N GLU A 115 8.33 -5.97 1.06
CA GLU A 115 8.60 -7.33 1.52
C GLU A 115 7.74 -7.75 2.72
N THR A 116 7.22 -8.97 2.71
CA THR A 116 6.39 -9.53 3.80
C THR A 116 7.08 -9.46 5.16
N LYS A 117 8.41 -9.61 5.20
CA LYS A 117 9.21 -9.49 6.43
C LYS A 117 9.05 -8.12 7.11
N ARG A 118 8.82 -7.06 6.34
CA ARG A 118 8.60 -5.71 6.86
C ARG A 118 7.23 -5.54 7.51
N VAL A 119 6.26 -6.39 7.18
CA VAL A 119 4.91 -6.35 7.75
C VAL A 119 4.89 -6.96 9.16
N GLY A 120 5.65 -8.03 9.38
CA GLY A 120 5.72 -8.72 10.67
C GLY A 120 6.19 -7.84 11.84
N ALA A 121 6.91 -6.74 11.55
CA ALA A 121 7.31 -5.75 12.55
C ALA A 121 6.12 -5.06 13.24
N CYS A 122 4.95 -5.09 12.62
CA CYS A 122 3.76 -4.47 13.15
C CYS A 122 2.99 -5.36 14.17
N VAL A 123 3.36 -6.63 14.37
CA VAL A 123 2.50 -7.60 15.12
C VAL A 123 2.42 -7.32 16.62
N GLY A 124 3.12 -6.29 17.12
CA GLY A 124 3.27 -6.06 18.57
C GLY A 124 3.26 -4.60 19.03
N VAL A 125 2.82 -3.63 18.24
CA VAL A 125 2.69 -2.23 18.70
C VAL A 125 1.26 -2.01 19.22
N ARG A 126 0.95 -2.65 20.34
CA ARG A 126 -0.26 -2.37 21.14
C ARG A 126 0.07 -1.40 22.26
#